data_AF-A0A6B2XRU4-F1
#
_entry.id   AF-A0A6B2XRU4-F1
#
_cell.length_a   1.000
_cell.length_b   1.000
_cell.length_c   1.000
_cell.angle_alpha   90.00
_cell.angle_beta   90.00
_cell.angle_gamma   90.00
#
_symmetry.space_group_name_H-M   'P 1'
#
loop_
_entity.id
_entity.type
_entity.pdbx_description
1 polymer ?
#
loop_
_entity_poly.entity_id
_entity_poly.type
_entity_poly.pdbx_seq_one_letter_code
_entity_poly.pdbx_strand_id
1 'polypeptide(L)'
;TDTVTFLVGEGRRVVVDAEHFFDGYRHDPAFTRSAVQAAFEAGAEVVALCDTNGGMLPTWVVEVVEELRDAVGLPHGRDALPGDALLGMHAHNDSGCAVANTLAAVEAGAAHVQGTVNGYGEPTGNLDL
;
A
#
# COMPACT_ATOMS: atom_id res chain seq x y z
N THR A 1 -2.46 -14.87 -6.88
CA THR A 1 -1.79 -15.69 -5.83
C THR A 1 -0.65 -16.53 -6.42
N ASP A 2 -0.81 -17.13 -7.60
CA ASP A 2 0.18 -18.04 -8.21
C ASP A 2 1.61 -17.47 -8.29
N THR A 3 1.79 -16.26 -8.82
CA THR A 3 3.10 -15.61 -8.94
C THR A 3 3.76 -15.37 -7.59
N VAL A 4 2.99 -14.90 -6.60
CA VAL A 4 3.49 -14.66 -5.23
C VAL A 4 3.95 -15.97 -4.62
N THR A 5 3.10 -17.00 -4.66
CA THR A 5 3.40 -18.33 -4.10
C THR A 5 4.65 -18.93 -4.73
N PHE A 6 4.79 -18.81 -6.05
CA PHE A 6 5.97 -19.29 -6.77
C PHE A 6 7.25 -18.57 -6.31
N LEU A 7 7.25 -17.24 -6.27
CA LEU A 7 8.42 -16.45 -5.88
C LEU A 7 8.82 -16.68 -4.43
N VAL A 8 7.84 -16.79 -3.53
CA VAL A 8 8.06 -17.14 -2.12
C VAL A 8 8.68 -18.54 -2.00
N GLY A 9 8.19 -19.51 -2.78
CA GLY A 9 8.77 -20.87 -2.86
C GLY A 9 10.23 -20.90 -3.31
N GLU A 10 10.64 -19.93 -4.13
CA GLU A 10 12.03 -19.71 -4.56
C GLU A 10 12.87 -18.90 -3.53
N GLY A 11 12.33 -18.69 -2.32
CA GLY A 11 13.00 -17.94 -1.24
C GLY A 11 13.10 -16.44 -1.49
N ARG A 12 12.23 -15.87 -2.35
CA ARG A 12 12.18 -14.42 -2.59
C ARG A 12 11.25 -13.74 -1.59
N ARG A 13 11.64 -12.55 -1.16
CA ARG A 13 10.76 -11.58 -0.52
C ARG A 13 9.91 -10.92 -1.60
N VAL A 14 8.59 -10.88 -1.41
CA VAL A 14 7.66 -10.40 -2.43
C VAL A 14 6.96 -9.14 -1.93
N VAL A 15 7.04 -8.09 -2.74
CA VAL A 15 6.24 -6.87 -2.61
C VAL A 15 5.22 -6.90 -3.74
N VAL A 16 3.94 -6.68 -3.40
CA VAL A 16 2.85 -6.57 -4.37
C VAL A 16 2.41 -5.12 -4.41
N ASP A 17 2.57 -4.47 -5.56
CA ASP A 17 1.97 -3.16 -5.80
C ASP A 17 0.50 -3.38 -6.19
N ALA A 18 -0.40 -2.96 -5.31
CA ALA A 18 -1.83 -3.00 -5.54
C ALA A 18 -2.23 -1.80 -6.41
N GLU A 19 -2.02 -1.95 -7.72
CA GLU A 19 -2.36 -0.94 -8.72
C GLU A 19 -3.86 -0.57 -8.66
N HIS A 20 -4.15 0.73 -8.77
CA HIS A 20 -5.49 1.31 -8.64
C HIS A 20 -6.20 0.96 -7.32
N PHE A 21 -5.45 0.68 -6.25
CA PHE A 21 -6.02 0.25 -4.98
C PHE A 21 -7.12 1.19 -4.47
N PHE A 22 -6.86 2.49 -4.40
CA PHE A 22 -7.82 3.42 -3.81
C PHE A 22 -9.07 3.65 -4.66
N ASP A 23 -8.94 3.65 -5.99
CA ASP A 23 -10.10 3.70 -6.90
C ASP A 23 -10.93 2.41 -6.79
N GLY A 24 -10.25 1.27 -6.78
CA GLY A 24 -10.86 -0.04 -6.57
C GLY A 24 -11.60 -0.11 -5.24
N TYR A 25 -10.97 0.38 -4.16
CA TYR A 25 -11.56 0.38 -2.83
C TYR A 25 -12.83 1.23 -2.76
N ARG A 26 -12.86 2.40 -3.43
CA ARG A 26 -14.07 3.22 -3.52
C ARG A 26 -15.17 2.57 -4.35
N HIS A 27 -14.80 1.79 -5.35
CA HIS A 27 -15.75 1.11 -6.22
C HIS A 27 -16.34 -0.15 -5.58
N ASP A 28 -15.49 -1.03 -5.05
CA ASP A 28 -15.83 -2.29 -4.38
C ASP A 28 -14.81 -2.61 -3.27
N PRO A 29 -15.06 -2.11 -2.04
CA PRO A 29 -14.17 -2.35 -0.91
C PRO A 29 -14.00 -3.83 -0.60
N ALA A 30 -15.04 -4.64 -0.79
CA ALA A 30 -15.02 -6.06 -0.44
C ALA A 30 -14.07 -6.84 -1.37
N PHE A 31 -14.18 -6.60 -2.68
CA PHE A 31 -13.27 -7.20 -3.64
C PHE A 31 -11.83 -6.74 -3.41
N THR A 32 -11.60 -5.44 -3.27
CA THR A 32 -10.24 -4.89 -3.07
C THR A 32 -9.58 -5.44 -1.80
N ARG A 33 -10.32 -5.54 -0.68
CA ARG A 33 -9.82 -6.20 0.54
C ARG A 33 -9.49 -7.67 0.29
N SER A 34 -10.35 -8.40 -0.42
CA SER A 34 -10.10 -9.81 -0.72
C SER A 34 -8.84 -10.02 -1.56
N ALA A 35 -8.52 -9.09 -2.47
CA ALA A 35 -7.30 -9.14 -3.27
C ALA A 35 -6.04 -8.92 -2.43
N VAL A 36 -6.06 -7.95 -1.51
CA VAL A 36 -4.98 -7.70 -0.55
C VAL A 36 -4.78 -8.91 0.37
N GLN A 37 -5.87 -9.43 0.93
CA GLN A 37 -5.86 -10.62 1.77
C GLN A 37 -5.25 -11.81 1.04
N ALA A 38 -5.66 -12.06 -0.20
CA ALA A 38 -5.14 -13.15 -1.02
C ALA A 38 -3.63 -12.99 -1.31
N ALA A 39 -3.13 -11.76 -1.44
CA ALA A 39 -1.69 -11.51 -1.61
C ALA A 39 -0.90 -11.90 -0.34
N PHE A 40 -1.39 -11.50 0.84
CA PHE A 40 -0.78 -11.88 2.11
C PHE A 40 -0.86 -13.40 2.37
N GLU A 41 -2.00 -14.03 2.10
CA GLU A 41 -2.17 -15.48 2.21
C GLU A 41 -1.24 -16.27 1.26
N ALA A 42 -0.91 -15.69 0.11
CA ALA A 42 0.07 -16.25 -0.81
C ALA A 42 1.54 -16.04 -0.36
N GLY A 43 1.76 -15.30 0.73
CA GLY A 43 3.09 -15.07 1.31
C GLY A 43 3.74 -13.75 0.91
N ALA A 44 2.98 -12.79 0.36
CA ALA A 44 3.52 -11.45 0.13
C ALA A 44 3.95 -10.83 1.46
N GLU A 45 5.14 -10.25 1.49
CA GLU A 45 5.66 -9.57 2.68
C GLU A 45 5.08 -8.16 2.80
N VAL A 46 4.90 -7.49 1.66
CA VAL A 46 4.32 -6.16 1.61
C VAL A 46 3.25 -6.11 0.53
N VAL A 47 2.13 -5.48 0.84
CA VAL A 47 1.18 -4.99 -0.17
C VAL A 47 1.22 -3.47 -0.16
N ALA A 48 1.78 -2.87 -1.21
CA ALA A 48 1.87 -1.42 -1.37
C ALA A 48 0.57 -0.90 -2.00
N LEU A 49 -0.08 0.03 -1.31
CA LEU A 49 -1.34 0.63 -1.73
C LEU A 49 -1.04 1.79 -2.68
N CYS A 50 -1.38 1.64 -3.96
CA CYS A 50 -1.07 2.64 -4.97
C CYS A 50 -2.21 3.67 -5.12
N ASP A 51 -1.90 4.94 -4.88
CA ASP A 51 -2.70 6.08 -5.34
C ASP A 51 -2.38 6.34 -6.81
N THR A 52 -2.76 5.40 -7.68
CA THR A 52 -2.35 5.37 -9.09
C THR A 52 -2.77 6.64 -9.84
N ASN A 53 -3.94 7.18 -9.52
CA ASN A 53 -4.44 8.43 -10.12
C ASN A 53 -3.91 9.69 -9.41
N GLY A 54 -3.18 9.56 -8.29
CA GLY A 54 -2.66 10.67 -7.48
C GLY A 54 -3.74 11.58 -6.85
N GLY A 55 -4.97 11.07 -6.78
CA GLY A 55 -6.19 11.84 -6.45
C GLY A 55 -6.64 11.69 -4.99
N MET A 56 -5.88 10.97 -4.16
CA MET A 56 -6.24 10.81 -2.76
C MET A 56 -5.92 12.06 -1.95
N LEU A 57 -6.70 12.28 -0.90
CA LEU A 57 -6.45 13.30 0.11
C LEU A 57 -6.07 12.61 1.42
N PRO A 58 -5.27 13.26 2.29
CA PRO A 58 -4.71 12.61 3.47
C PRO A 58 -5.76 11.96 4.38
N THR A 59 -6.90 12.64 4.60
CA THR A 59 -7.98 12.11 5.45
C THR A 59 -8.59 10.83 4.88
N TRP A 60 -8.77 10.75 3.55
CA TRP A 60 -9.28 9.55 2.90
C TRP A 60 -8.25 8.41 2.93
N VAL A 61 -6.95 8.74 2.87
CA VAL A 61 -5.91 7.72 3.03
C VAL A 61 -5.95 7.13 4.43
N VAL A 62 -6.05 7.95 5.49
CA VAL A 62 -6.17 7.45 6.87
C VAL A 62 -7.35 6.49 7.00
N GLU A 63 -8.55 6.94 6.61
CA GLU A 63 -9.78 6.15 6.72
C GLU A 63 -9.64 4.77 6.04
N VAL A 64 -9.14 4.75 4.80
CA VAL A 64 -9.03 3.51 4.02
C VAL A 64 -7.93 2.60 4.56
N VAL A 65 -6.78 3.14 4.97
CA VAL A 65 -5.65 2.34 5.46
C VAL A 65 -5.97 1.74 6.83
N GLU A 66 -6.60 2.48 7.74
CA GLU A 66 -7.04 1.95 9.03
C GLU A 66 -8.08 0.84 8.86
N GLU A 67 -9.10 1.07 8.03
CA GLU A 67 -10.14 0.08 7.80
C GLU A 67 -9.58 -1.19 7.14
N LEU A 68 -8.67 -1.04 6.16
CA LEU A 68 -8.01 -2.18 5.55
C LEU A 68 -7.17 -2.95 6.58
N ARG A 69 -6.29 -2.26 7.32
CA ARG A 69 -5.40 -2.86 8.33
C ARG A 69 -6.19 -3.70 9.33
N ASP A 70 -7.28 -3.11 9.86
CA ASP A 70 -8.13 -3.78 10.83
C ASP A 70 -8.85 -4.99 10.20
N ALA A 71 -9.32 -4.86 8.96
CA ALA A 71 -9.98 -5.94 8.23
C ALA A 71 -9.05 -7.12 7.91
N VAL A 72 -7.78 -6.87 7.60
CA VAL A 72 -6.77 -7.91 7.35
C VAL A 72 -6.02 -8.36 8.61
N GLY A 73 -6.36 -7.79 9.78
CA GLY A 73 -5.82 -8.19 11.07
C GLY A 73 -4.33 -7.90 11.26
N LEU A 74 -3.79 -6.89 10.57
CA LEU A 74 -2.37 -6.53 10.68
C LEU A 74 -2.14 -5.62 11.90
N PRO A 75 -0.97 -5.74 12.57
CA PRO A 75 -0.59 -4.77 13.57
C PRO A 75 -0.36 -3.40 12.92
N HIS A 76 -0.37 -2.35 13.74
CA HIS A 76 0.13 -1.06 13.28
C HIS A 76 1.62 -1.22 12.91
N GLY A 77 2.05 -0.60 11.81
CA GLY A 77 3.42 -0.69 11.31
C GLY A 77 4.54 -0.34 12.30
N ARG A 78 4.28 0.52 13.30
CA ARG A 78 5.25 0.85 14.36
C ARG A 78 5.46 -0.28 15.37
N ASP A 79 4.47 -1.17 15.47
CA ASP A 79 4.41 -2.29 16.40
C ASP A 79 4.75 -3.62 15.67
N ALA A 80 4.99 -3.58 14.36
CA ALA A 80 5.35 -4.73 13.56
C ALA A 80 6.75 -5.27 13.90
N LEU A 81 6.90 -6.59 13.87
CA LEU A 81 8.12 -7.31 14.14
C LEU A 81 8.80 -7.78 12.83
N PRO A 82 10.10 -8.11 12.87
CA PRO A 82 10.77 -8.67 11.71
C PRO A 82 10.07 -9.95 11.22
N GLY A 83 9.66 -9.94 9.95
CA GLY A 83 8.94 -11.05 9.32
C GLY A 83 7.42 -10.90 9.31
N ASP A 84 6.86 -9.88 9.96
CA ASP A 84 5.44 -9.56 9.84
C ASP A 84 5.10 -9.06 8.43
N ALA A 85 3.88 -9.36 7.99
CA ALA A 85 3.30 -8.77 6.79
C ALA A 85 3.00 -7.27 7.02
N LEU A 86 3.26 -6.44 6.00
CA LEU A 86 3.15 -4.99 6.12
C LEU A 86 2.26 -4.40 5.03
N LEU A 87 1.53 -3.35 5.39
CA LEU A 87 0.98 -2.43 4.40
C LEU A 87 2.07 -1.43 3.98
N GLY A 88 2.12 -1.15 2.69
CA GLY A 88 2.95 -0.10 2.12
C GLY A 88 2.14 1.02 1.47
N MET A 89 2.76 2.15 1.21
CA MET A 89 2.16 3.26 0.47
C MET A 89 3.01 3.63 -0.75
N HIS A 90 2.33 3.78 -1.90
CA HIS A 90 2.88 4.35 -3.12
C HIS A 90 1.99 5.51 -3.56
N ALA A 91 2.43 6.74 -3.28
CA ALA A 91 1.64 7.94 -3.56
C ALA A 91 2.15 8.66 -4.81
N HIS A 92 1.24 8.98 -5.73
CA HIS A 92 1.50 9.92 -6.83
C HIS A 92 1.10 11.34 -6.42
N ASN A 93 1.69 12.34 -7.10
CA ASN A 93 1.63 13.73 -6.69
C ASN A 93 0.65 14.60 -7.49
N ASP A 94 -0.34 14.01 -8.19
CA ASP A 94 -1.28 14.73 -9.05
C ASP A 94 -2.10 15.79 -8.30
N SER A 95 -2.50 15.47 -7.06
CA SER A 95 -3.16 16.41 -6.14
C SER A 95 -2.19 17.29 -5.35
N GLY A 96 -0.88 17.17 -5.56
CA GLY A 96 0.16 17.79 -4.74
C GLY A 96 0.28 17.19 -3.33
N CYS A 97 -0.36 16.03 -3.08
CA CYS A 97 -0.48 15.45 -1.75
C CYS A 97 0.42 14.21 -1.53
N ALA A 98 1.36 13.85 -2.42
CA ALA A 98 2.07 12.57 -2.30
C ALA A 98 2.78 12.38 -0.94
N VAL A 99 3.47 13.42 -0.46
CA VAL A 99 4.12 13.43 0.87
C VAL A 99 3.08 13.32 1.98
N ALA A 100 2.02 14.12 1.92
CA ALA A 100 0.99 14.14 2.95
C ALA A 100 0.21 12.81 3.02
N ASN A 101 -0.12 12.22 1.88
CA ASN A 101 -0.79 10.92 1.76
C ASN A 101 0.11 9.80 2.30
N THR A 102 1.41 9.87 2.05
CA THR A 102 2.37 8.92 2.61
C THR A 102 2.44 9.01 4.13
N LEU A 103 2.56 10.21 4.69
CA LEU A 103 2.58 10.39 6.14
C LEU A 103 1.26 9.93 6.77
N ALA A 104 0.13 10.26 6.15
CA ALA A 104 -1.19 9.79 6.56
C ALA A 104 -1.29 8.25 6.56
N ALA A 105 -0.76 7.57 5.54
CA ALA A 105 -0.73 6.11 5.51
C ALA A 105 0.13 5.53 6.64
N VAL A 106 1.28 6.14 6.95
CA VAL A 106 2.16 5.72 8.05
C VAL A 106 1.47 5.92 9.41
N GLU A 107 0.80 7.05 9.62
CA GLU A 107 -0.02 7.32 10.82
C GLU A 107 -1.14 6.29 10.98
N ALA A 108 -1.76 5.87 9.88
CA ALA A 108 -2.78 4.82 9.83
C ALA A 108 -2.21 3.40 9.94
N GLY A 109 -0.90 3.22 9.92
CA GLY A 109 -0.24 1.94 10.21
C GLY A 109 0.50 1.28 9.06
N ALA A 110 0.66 1.92 7.91
CA ALA A 110 1.62 1.48 6.91
C ALA A 110 3.06 1.56 7.46
N ALA A 111 3.93 0.63 7.02
CA ALA A 111 5.33 0.54 7.45
C ALA A 111 6.32 0.58 6.29
N HIS A 112 5.85 0.39 5.06
CA HIS A 112 6.67 0.48 3.86
C HIS A 112 6.29 1.71 3.04
N VAL A 113 7.28 2.45 2.55
CA VAL A 113 7.08 3.68 1.79
C VAL A 113 7.84 3.58 0.48
N GLN A 114 7.14 3.82 -0.62
CA GLN A 114 7.73 3.91 -1.95
C GLN A 114 7.70 5.36 -2.42
N GLY A 115 8.84 5.81 -2.95
CA GLY A 115 9.02 7.15 -3.49
C GLY A 115 10.30 7.23 -4.32
N THR A 116 10.61 8.41 -4.82
CA THR A 116 11.78 8.66 -5.64
C THR A 116 12.46 9.96 -5.24
N VAL A 117 13.78 10.04 -5.50
CA VAL A 117 14.55 11.27 -5.25
C VAL A 117 14.02 12.39 -6.16
N ASN A 118 13.72 13.55 -5.59
CA ASN A 118 13.09 14.71 -6.25
C ASN A 118 11.68 14.41 -6.80
N GLY A 119 11.00 13.39 -6.29
CA GLY A 119 9.67 12.98 -6.74
C GLY A 119 9.60 12.57 -8.21
N TYR A 120 10.71 12.15 -8.82
CA TYR A 120 10.76 11.76 -10.23
C TYR A 120 9.80 10.59 -10.56
N GLY A 121 9.01 10.74 -11.62
CA GLY A 121 8.13 9.70 -12.16
C GLY A 121 6.95 10.27 -12.93
N GLU A 122 6.25 9.42 -13.69
CA GLU A 122 5.02 9.81 -14.36
C GLU A 122 3.82 9.73 -13.40
N PRO A 123 2.79 10.58 -13.57
CA PRO A 123 2.75 11.76 -14.42
C PRO A 123 3.40 12.98 -13.74
N THR A 124 2.78 13.55 -12.71
CA THR A 124 3.26 14.74 -11.98
C THR A 124 4.27 14.41 -10.88
N GLY A 125 4.81 13.19 -10.89
CA GLY A 125 5.79 12.71 -9.93
C GLY A 125 5.22 11.79 -8.85
N ASN A 126 6.15 11.14 -8.16
CA ASN A 126 5.91 10.29 -6.99
C ASN A 126 6.09 11.10 -5.69
N LEU A 127 5.92 10.42 -4.56
CA LEU A 127 6.49 10.85 -3.28
C LEU A 127 7.97 11.24 -3.43
N ASP A 128 8.30 12.45 -3.00
CA ASP A 128 9.68 12.94 -2.89
C ASP A 128 10.33 12.46 -1.56
N LEU A 129 11.51 11.83 -1.66
CA LEU A 129 12.24 11.17 -0.57
C LEU A 129 13.29 12.04 0.12
#